data_AF-A0A0S8EGE0-F1
#
_entry.id   AF-A0A0S8EGE0-F1
#
_cell.length_a   1.000
_cell.length_b   1.000
_cell.length_c   1.000
_cell.angle_alpha   90.00
_cell.angle_beta   90.00
_cell.angle_gamma   90.00
#
_symmetry.space_group_name_H-M   'P 1'
#
loop_
_entity.id
_entity.type
_entity.pdbx_description
1 polymer ?
#
loop_
_entity_poly.entity_id
_entity_poly.type
_entity_poly.pdbx_seq_one_letter_code
_entity_poly.pdbx_strand_id
1 'polypeptide(L)'
;MHNAQAAAKAILKVFDEGVHRVGLAVLGPAKDMEDCKVAKYDCSGSSCTPPLPYPNVPDARWVTTHLSDDYQNPDGSPNESSSLVANITCPKTSNVGTDLGDPVWAAVEELQTNGREDEHWAMIVLSDGAANQPEDGQAGNCGPEPDSYDPCEYAVEKAEEAKALGIEIYTIGYGVEDADQNRCICDSGVWEDSPARDLLKEMATDDDHYFEEPKGEDLTPVFEEIAWRLVTDLRLVE
;
A
#
# COMPACT_ATOMS: atom_id res chain seq x y z
N MET A 1 -3.35 -13.41 -5.11
CA MET A 1 -1.97 -12.99 -5.46
C MET A 1 -1.76 -12.82 -6.95
N HIS A 2 -2.06 -13.81 -7.82
CA HIS A 2 -1.94 -13.61 -9.28
C HIS A 2 -2.75 -12.41 -9.81
N ASN A 3 -3.99 -12.22 -9.36
CA ASN A 3 -4.82 -11.08 -9.81
C ASN A 3 -4.20 -9.73 -9.42
N ALA A 4 -3.67 -9.60 -8.21
CA ALA A 4 -2.98 -8.38 -7.76
C ALA A 4 -1.70 -8.12 -8.57
N GLN A 5 -0.93 -9.15 -8.88
CA GLN A 5 0.27 -9.03 -9.72
C GLN A 5 -0.06 -8.61 -11.15
N ALA A 6 -1.13 -9.18 -11.74
CA ALA A 6 -1.59 -8.82 -13.07
C ALA A 6 -2.07 -7.36 -13.12
N ALA A 7 -2.88 -6.96 -12.15
CA ALA A 7 -3.41 -5.61 -12.03
C ALA A 7 -2.31 -4.56 -11.80
N ALA A 8 -1.36 -4.84 -10.90
CA ALA A 8 -0.20 -3.98 -10.69
C ALA A 8 0.69 -3.87 -11.94
N LYS A 9 0.76 -4.89 -12.81
CA LYS A 9 1.44 -4.76 -14.11
C LYS A 9 0.61 -4.02 -15.15
N ALA A 10 -0.71 -4.11 -15.08
CA ALA A 10 -1.62 -3.43 -16.00
C ALA A 10 -1.58 -1.91 -15.80
N ILE A 11 -1.53 -1.45 -14.54
CA ILE A 11 -1.47 -0.02 -14.22
C ILE A 11 -0.25 0.66 -14.87
N LEU A 12 0.89 -0.04 -14.90
CA LEU A 12 2.14 0.44 -15.49
C LEU A 12 2.07 0.61 -17.01
N LYS A 13 1.03 0.10 -17.68
CA LYS A 13 0.80 0.32 -19.12
C LYS A 13 -0.03 1.57 -19.40
N VAL A 14 -0.75 2.07 -18.39
CA VAL A 14 -1.54 3.28 -18.50
C VAL A 14 -0.69 4.50 -18.17
N PHE A 15 0.17 4.40 -17.15
CA PHE A 15 1.15 5.44 -16.86
C PHE A 15 2.18 5.62 -17.98
N ASP A 16 2.71 6.83 -18.09
CA ASP A 16 3.84 7.18 -18.96
C ASP A 16 5.09 7.37 -18.08
N GLU A 17 6.13 6.56 -18.29
CA GLU A 17 7.37 6.62 -17.49
C GLU A 17 8.11 7.97 -17.62
N GLY A 18 7.91 8.70 -18.72
CA GLY A 18 8.48 10.04 -18.91
C GLY A 18 7.80 11.12 -18.06
N VAL A 19 6.64 10.80 -17.47
CA VAL A 19 5.82 11.73 -16.68
C VAL A 19 5.65 11.22 -15.24
N HIS A 20 5.30 9.96 -15.05
CA HIS A 20 4.90 9.40 -13.77
C HIS A 20 6.01 8.57 -13.16
N ARG A 21 6.26 8.80 -11.87
CA ARG A 21 7.15 7.94 -11.08
C ARG A 21 6.31 7.02 -10.21
N VAL A 22 6.67 5.75 -10.19
CA VAL A 22 5.91 4.72 -9.49
C VAL A 22 6.82 3.96 -8.54
N GLY A 23 6.36 3.80 -7.30
CA GLY A 23 6.99 3.00 -6.26
C GLY A 23 6.12 1.79 -5.91
N LEU A 24 6.66 0.87 -5.12
CA LEU A 24 5.92 -0.30 -4.66
C LEU A 24 6.11 -0.52 -3.16
N ALA A 25 5.01 -0.44 -2.42
CA ALA A 25 4.93 -0.88 -1.02
C ALA A 25 4.20 -2.23 -0.88
N VAL A 26 4.43 -2.93 0.23
CA VAL A 26 3.81 -4.22 0.56
C VAL A 26 3.19 -4.18 1.95
N LEU A 27 2.07 -4.90 2.15
CA LEU A 27 1.33 -4.94 3.43
C LEU A 27 1.82 -5.99 4.43
N GLY A 28 2.91 -6.68 4.11
CA GLY A 28 3.60 -7.58 5.04
C GLY A 28 5.09 -7.38 4.85
N PRO A 29 5.88 -7.26 5.94
CA PRO A 29 7.27 -6.88 5.80
C PRO A 29 7.99 -8.00 5.04
N ALA A 30 8.71 -7.67 3.96
CA ALA A 30 9.42 -8.63 3.12
C ALA A 30 10.50 -9.38 3.93
N LYS A 31 10.14 -10.48 4.62
CA LYS A 31 11.00 -11.12 5.63
C LYS A 31 12.31 -11.68 5.08
N ASP A 32 12.36 -11.97 3.79
CA ASP A 32 13.55 -12.49 3.12
C ASP A 32 13.94 -11.55 1.96
N MET A 33 15.00 -10.77 2.19
CA MET A 33 15.60 -9.85 1.20
C MET A 33 16.26 -10.57 0.00
N GLU A 34 16.22 -11.90 -0.07
CA GLU A 34 16.83 -12.67 -1.17
C GLU A 34 15.94 -12.73 -2.42
N ASP A 35 14.61 -12.58 -2.28
CA ASP A 35 13.67 -12.68 -3.41
C ASP A 35 13.26 -11.33 -4.01
N CYS A 36 13.25 -10.27 -3.20
CA CYS A 36 12.97 -8.89 -3.64
C CYS A 36 14.30 -8.16 -3.86
N LYS A 37 14.42 -7.39 -4.95
CA LYS A 37 15.44 -6.34 -5.05
C LYS A 37 14.99 -5.15 -4.18
N VAL A 38 14.98 -5.33 -2.86
CA VAL A 38 14.54 -4.28 -1.93
C VAL A 38 15.55 -3.15 -1.98
N ALA A 39 15.05 -1.93 -2.06
CA ALA A 39 15.91 -0.78 -1.91
C ALA A 39 16.41 -0.68 -0.45
N LYS A 40 17.72 -0.67 -0.28
CA LYS A 40 18.33 -0.57 1.05
C LYS A 40 18.26 0.87 1.52
N TYR A 41 17.78 1.10 2.73
CA TYR A 41 17.97 2.37 3.42
C TYR A 41 19.47 2.54 3.73
N ASP A 42 20.02 3.71 3.43
CA ASP A 42 21.42 4.02 3.80
C ASP A 42 21.47 4.38 5.29
N CYS A 43 21.81 3.39 6.10
CA CYS A 43 21.89 3.51 7.54
C CYS A 43 23.35 3.66 8.01
N SER A 44 23.66 4.78 8.68
CA SER A 44 24.93 5.01 9.36
C SER A 44 24.72 5.07 10.88
N GLY A 45 24.90 3.95 11.57
CA GLY A 45 24.66 3.88 13.02
C GLY A 45 23.17 3.85 13.34
N SER A 46 22.68 4.81 14.14
CA SER A 46 21.26 4.94 14.50
C SER A 46 20.48 5.92 13.60
N SER A 47 21.11 6.47 12.56
CA SER A 47 20.45 7.32 11.57
C SER A 47 20.38 6.60 10.24
N CYS A 48 19.21 6.62 9.64
CA CYS A 48 18.99 6.15 8.28
C CYS A 48 18.50 7.31 7.43
N THR A 49 18.77 7.24 6.13
CA THR A 49 18.21 8.18 5.16
C THR A 49 17.41 7.37 4.13
N PRO A 50 16.06 7.51 4.09
CA PRO A 50 15.20 8.24 5.04
C PRO A 50 15.25 7.68 6.48
N PRO A 51 14.75 8.40 7.51
CA PRO A 51 14.64 7.88 8.87
C PRO A 51 13.88 6.55 8.89
N LEU A 52 14.36 5.55 9.65
CA LEU A 52 13.63 4.29 9.82
C LEU A 52 12.43 4.49 10.76
N PRO A 53 11.36 3.69 10.60
CA PRO A 53 10.33 3.59 11.62
C PRO A 53 10.97 3.24 12.96
N TYR A 54 10.58 4.01 13.97
CA TYR A 54 10.81 3.62 15.35
C TYR A 54 9.94 2.40 15.67
N PRO A 55 10.33 1.48 16.56
CA PRO A 55 11.61 1.35 17.26
C PRO A 55 12.55 0.37 16.53
N ASN A 56 13.38 0.86 15.61
CA ASN A 56 14.53 0.12 15.06
C ASN A 56 14.20 -1.32 14.65
N VAL A 57 13.19 -1.53 13.80
CA VAL A 57 13.16 -2.74 12.97
C VAL A 57 14.29 -2.59 11.94
N PRO A 58 15.39 -3.38 12.03
CA PRO A 58 16.34 -3.42 10.96
C PRO A 58 15.61 -3.97 9.73
N ASP A 59 15.87 -3.34 8.59
CA ASP A 59 15.32 -3.60 7.26
C ASP A 59 13.90 -3.06 7.04
N ALA A 60 13.80 -1.80 6.62
CA ALA A 60 13.36 -1.46 5.26
C ALA A 60 12.55 -2.57 4.54
N ARG A 61 11.30 -2.79 4.92
CA ARG A 61 10.53 -3.93 4.40
C ARG A 61 9.17 -3.60 3.81
N TRP A 62 8.76 -2.33 3.89
CA TRP A 62 7.47 -1.87 3.43
C TRP A 62 7.56 -1.31 2.01
N VAL A 63 8.51 -0.41 1.72
CA VAL A 63 8.81 0.04 0.36
C VAL A 63 9.82 -0.92 -0.28
N THR A 64 9.34 -1.78 -1.18
CA THR A 64 10.19 -2.73 -1.91
C THR A 64 10.88 -2.08 -3.11
N THR A 65 10.27 -1.04 -3.68
CA THR A 65 10.83 -0.27 -4.79
C THR A 65 10.56 1.21 -4.57
N HIS A 66 11.60 2.03 -4.58
CA HIS A 66 11.48 3.49 -4.61
C HIS A 66 10.78 3.96 -5.89
N LEU A 67 10.31 5.21 -5.87
CA LEU A 67 9.77 5.90 -7.04
C LEU A 67 10.75 5.81 -8.22
N SER A 68 10.36 5.11 -9.29
CA SER A 68 11.17 4.95 -10.51
C SER A 68 10.42 5.34 -11.78
N ASP A 69 11.19 5.64 -12.83
CA ASP A 69 10.74 6.05 -14.17
C ASP A 69 11.37 5.15 -15.27
N ASP A 70 11.71 3.90 -14.92
CA ASP A 70 12.36 2.91 -15.79
C ASP A 70 11.49 1.68 -16.09
N TYR A 71 10.20 1.75 -15.77
CA TYR A 71 9.29 0.61 -15.72
C TYR A 71 8.64 0.26 -17.06
N GLN A 72 8.90 1.00 -18.13
CA GLN A 72 8.43 0.70 -19.49
C GLN A 72 9.60 0.52 -20.48
N ASN A 73 9.32 -0.20 -21.56
CA ASN A 73 10.14 -0.21 -22.76
C ASN A 73 9.68 0.92 -23.70
N PRO A 74 10.46 1.28 -24.74
CA PRO A 74 10.05 2.30 -25.71
C PRO A 74 8.73 2.04 -26.45
N ASP A 75 8.21 0.81 -26.40
CA ASP A 75 6.91 0.44 -26.98
C ASP A 75 5.75 0.50 -25.97
N GLY A 76 5.99 0.99 -24.75
CA GLY A 76 5.02 1.10 -23.65
C GLY A 76 4.76 -0.21 -22.91
N SER A 77 5.41 -1.32 -23.29
CA SER A 77 5.30 -2.58 -22.55
C SER A 77 6.10 -2.54 -21.24
N PRO A 78 5.69 -3.24 -20.17
CA PRO A 78 6.46 -3.26 -18.92
C PRO A 78 7.89 -3.75 -19.12
N ASN A 79 8.85 -3.01 -18.58
CA ASN A 79 10.26 -3.38 -18.58
C ASN A 79 10.52 -4.39 -17.46
N GLU A 80 10.46 -5.69 -17.78
CA GLU A 80 10.72 -6.80 -16.85
C GLU A 80 12.14 -6.79 -16.24
N SER A 81 13.06 -5.96 -16.74
CA SER A 81 14.39 -5.78 -16.14
C SER A 81 14.44 -4.70 -15.04
N SER A 82 13.44 -3.81 -14.99
CA SER A 82 13.31 -2.78 -13.95
C SER A 82 13.08 -3.41 -12.58
N SER A 83 13.54 -2.74 -11.53
CA SER A 83 13.29 -3.21 -10.17
C SER A 83 11.81 -3.22 -9.84
N LEU A 84 11.04 -2.24 -10.32
CA LEU A 84 9.59 -2.14 -10.06
C LEU A 84 8.84 -3.35 -10.61
N VAL A 85 8.98 -3.63 -11.91
CA VAL A 85 8.25 -4.72 -12.56
C VAL A 85 8.70 -6.08 -12.01
N ALA A 86 9.98 -6.25 -11.71
CA ALA A 86 10.50 -7.46 -11.07
C ALA A 86 9.90 -7.66 -9.67
N ASN A 87 9.88 -6.61 -8.84
CA ASN A 87 9.42 -6.67 -7.46
C ASN A 87 7.91 -6.83 -7.31
N ILE A 88 7.08 -6.51 -8.32
CA ILE A 88 5.64 -6.83 -8.32
C ILE A 88 5.39 -8.33 -8.07
N THR A 89 6.30 -9.20 -8.51
CA THR A 89 6.18 -10.65 -8.31
C THR A 89 6.64 -11.12 -6.93
N CYS A 90 7.28 -10.24 -6.17
CA CYS A 90 7.92 -10.58 -4.92
C CYS A 90 6.98 -10.80 -3.71
N PRO A 91 5.87 -10.05 -3.54
CA PRO A 91 4.93 -10.32 -2.46
C PRO A 91 4.51 -11.80 -2.50
N LYS A 92 4.83 -12.52 -1.43
CA LYS A 92 4.38 -13.89 -1.16
C LYS A 92 3.27 -13.84 -0.14
N THR A 93 2.47 -14.91 -0.04
CA THR A 93 1.43 -15.00 0.98
C THR A 93 2.07 -14.83 2.36
N SER A 94 1.70 -13.74 3.02
CA SER A 94 2.09 -13.45 4.39
C SER A 94 1.29 -14.36 5.34
N ASN A 95 1.97 -14.98 6.29
CA ASN A 95 1.33 -15.70 7.40
C ASN A 95 1.38 -14.88 8.69
N VAL A 96 1.74 -13.59 8.61
CA VAL A 96 2.09 -12.82 9.80
C VAL A 96 0.95 -11.91 10.27
N GLY A 97 -0.02 -11.63 9.41
CA GLY A 97 -1.18 -10.79 9.72
C GLY A 97 -1.28 -9.63 8.73
N THR A 98 -2.17 -8.69 9.01
CA THR A 98 -2.51 -7.55 8.15
C THR A 98 -2.18 -6.25 8.87
N ASP A 99 -1.11 -5.61 8.42
CA ASP A 99 -0.74 -4.25 8.81
C ASP A 99 -1.03 -3.32 7.63
N LEU A 100 -1.86 -2.30 7.89
CA LEU A 100 -2.24 -1.30 6.89
C LEU A 100 -1.64 0.09 7.19
N GLY A 101 -1.16 0.33 8.41
CA GLY A 101 -0.66 1.65 8.81
C GLY A 101 0.79 1.86 8.41
N ASP A 102 1.68 0.91 8.71
CA ASP A 102 3.11 1.05 8.41
C ASP A 102 3.41 1.19 6.92
N PRO A 103 2.78 0.43 6.01
CA PRO A 103 2.99 0.60 4.57
C PRO A 103 2.51 1.95 4.05
N VAL A 104 1.41 2.48 4.60
CA VAL A 104 0.90 3.82 4.25
C VAL A 104 1.87 4.88 4.73
N TRP A 105 2.28 4.82 5.99
CA TRP A 105 3.30 5.73 6.53
C TRP A 105 4.61 5.68 5.74
N ALA A 106 5.11 4.49 5.41
CA ALA A 106 6.33 4.33 4.61
C ALA A 106 6.19 4.89 3.19
N ALA A 107 5.00 4.78 2.57
CA ALA A 107 4.72 5.40 1.28
C ALA A 107 4.70 6.93 1.38
N VAL A 108 4.19 7.50 2.47
CA VAL A 108 4.25 8.96 2.73
C VAL A 108 5.70 9.43 2.82
N GLU A 109 6.54 8.74 3.60
CA GLU A 109 7.97 9.09 3.74
C GLU A 109 8.71 9.04 2.39
N GLU A 110 8.41 8.04 1.56
CA GLU A 110 8.95 7.92 0.20
C GLU A 110 8.50 9.09 -0.69
N LEU A 111 7.22 9.47 -0.66
CA LEU A 111 6.69 10.60 -1.42
C LEU A 111 7.28 11.93 -0.96
N GLN A 112 7.41 12.16 0.34
CA GLN A 112 8.02 13.38 0.87
C GLN A 112 9.52 13.48 0.55
N THR A 113 10.24 12.36 0.55
CA THR A 113 11.69 12.33 0.33
C THR A 113 12.07 12.35 -1.15
N ASN A 114 11.38 11.54 -1.96
CA ASN A 114 11.75 11.23 -3.34
C ASN A 114 10.71 11.69 -4.37
N GLY A 115 9.53 12.10 -3.92
CA GLY A 115 8.53 12.76 -4.76
C GLY A 115 9.04 14.09 -5.30
N ARG A 116 8.45 14.52 -6.40
CA ARG A 116 8.77 15.82 -6.99
C ARG A 116 7.86 16.87 -6.36
N GLU A 117 8.44 17.99 -5.96
CA GLU A 117 7.69 19.17 -5.50
C GLU A 117 6.71 19.63 -6.59
N ASP A 118 5.55 20.14 -6.18
CA ASP A 118 4.47 20.65 -7.04
C ASP A 118 3.78 19.62 -7.97
N GLU A 119 4.08 18.32 -7.83
CA GLU A 119 3.35 17.26 -8.53
C GLU A 119 2.20 16.70 -7.69
N HIS A 120 1.25 16.04 -8.36
CA HIS A 120 0.22 15.24 -7.72
C HIS A 120 0.82 13.97 -7.11
N TRP A 121 0.62 13.74 -5.81
CA TRP A 121 1.01 12.50 -5.13
C TRP A 121 -0.22 11.62 -4.84
N ALA A 122 -0.12 10.33 -5.14
CA ALA A 122 -1.19 9.38 -4.89
C ALA A 122 -0.64 8.02 -4.45
N MET A 123 -1.48 7.24 -3.78
CA MET A 123 -1.21 5.85 -3.42
C MET A 123 -2.44 4.97 -3.66
N ILE A 124 -2.18 3.70 -3.95
CA ILE A 124 -3.22 2.67 -4.16
C ILE A 124 -2.99 1.56 -3.14
N VAL A 125 -3.95 1.38 -2.23
CA VAL A 125 -3.92 0.39 -1.16
C VAL A 125 -4.89 -0.74 -1.50
N LEU A 126 -4.38 -1.97 -1.59
CA LEU A 126 -5.19 -3.16 -1.86
C LEU A 126 -5.15 -4.09 -0.65
N SER A 127 -6.30 -4.36 -0.03
CA SER A 127 -6.41 -5.29 1.10
C SER A 127 -7.61 -6.22 0.95
N ASP A 128 -7.51 -7.44 1.48
CA ASP A 128 -8.61 -8.41 1.54
C ASP A 128 -9.29 -8.48 2.92
N GLY A 129 -8.90 -7.62 3.87
CA GLY A 129 -9.46 -7.62 5.22
C GLY A 129 -9.04 -6.43 6.08
N ALA A 130 -9.58 -6.43 7.30
CA ALA A 130 -9.28 -5.43 8.32
C ALA A 130 -7.84 -5.59 8.83
N ALA A 131 -7.27 -4.49 9.32
CA ALA A 131 -6.00 -4.54 10.03
C ALA A 131 -6.16 -5.38 11.30
N ASN A 132 -5.20 -6.27 11.56
CA ASN A 132 -5.15 -7.10 12.75
C ASN A 132 -3.74 -7.15 13.36
N GLN A 133 -2.83 -6.36 12.79
CA GLN A 133 -1.52 -6.09 13.33
C GLN A 133 -1.25 -4.58 13.27
N PRO A 134 -0.94 -3.95 14.40
CA PRO A 134 -0.39 -2.61 14.43
C PRO A 134 1.15 -2.67 14.41
N GLU A 135 1.77 -1.49 14.43
CA GLU A 135 3.20 -1.26 14.68
C GLU A 135 3.73 -2.29 15.71
N ASP A 136 4.79 -3.02 15.35
CA ASP A 136 5.44 -4.03 16.18
C ASP A 136 4.64 -5.27 16.63
N GLY A 137 3.44 -5.51 16.11
CA GLY A 137 2.60 -6.66 16.48
C GLY A 137 3.24 -8.03 16.16
N GLN A 138 3.41 -8.89 17.17
CA GLN A 138 3.68 -10.31 16.92
C GLN A 138 2.52 -10.96 16.16
N ALA A 139 2.85 -11.87 15.24
CA ALA A 139 1.90 -12.48 14.32
C ALA A 139 0.61 -12.98 14.99
N GLY A 140 -0.54 -12.47 14.53
CA GLY A 140 -1.86 -13.08 14.75
C GLY A 140 -2.43 -13.03 16.16
N ASN A 141 -1.98 -12.13 17.04
CA ASN A 141 -2.67 -11.83 18.29
C ASN A 141 -2.79 -10.31 18.44
N CYS A 142 -3.99 -9.82 18.75
CA CYS A 142 -4.17 -8.48 19.31
C CYS A 142 -3.21 -8.38 20.51
N GLY A 143 -2.10 -7.69 20.34
CA GLY A 143 -0.93 -7.81 21.20
C GLY A 143 -1.20 -7.28 22.59
N PRO A 144 -0.40 -7.65 23.62
CA PRO A 144 -0.51 -7.07 24.94
C PRO A 144 0.16 -5.67 25.07
N GLU A 145 0.77 -5.14 24.01
CA GLU A 145 1.56 -3.90 24.05
C GLU A 145 0.66 -2.64 23.94
N PRO A 146 0.91 -1.56 24.71
CA PRO A 146 0.09 -0.34 24.77
C PRO A 146 -0.19 0.38 23.45
N ASP A 147 0.73 0.29 22.50
CA ASP A 147 0.61 0.93 21.18
C ASP A 147 0.11 -0.09 20.13
N SER A 148 -0.20 -1.32 20.58
CA SER A 148 -0.65 -2.46 19.77
C SER A 148 -2.17 -2.71 19.89
N TYR A 149 -2.93 -1.76 20.43
CA TYR A 149 -4.32 -1.98 20.79
C TYR A 149 -5.36 -1.60 19.74
N ASP A 150 -5.03 -0.86 18.69
CA ASP A 150 -6.06 -0.38 17.74
C ASP A 150 -5.51 -0.31 16.29
N PRO A 151 -5.23 -1.47 15.63
CA PRO A 151 -4.63 -1.49 14.30
C PRO A 151 -5.47 -0.84 13.19
N CYS A 152 -6.80 -0.89 13.29
CA CYS A 152 -7.64 -0.18 12.35
C CYS A 152 -7.63 1.33 12.59
N GLU A 153 -7.67 1.77 13.84
CA GLU A 153 -7.52 3.19 14.19
C GLU A 153 -6.17 3.73 13.70
N TYR A 154 -5.08 2.99 13.92
CA TYR A 154 -3.75 3.34 13.41
C TYR A 154 -3.72 3.48 11.88
N ALA A 155 -4.33 2.53 11.15
CA ALA A 155 -4.40 2.60 9.69
C ALA A 155 -5.15 3.84 9.20
N VAL A 156 -6.23 4.23 9.90
CA VAL A 156 -7.00 5.45 9.60
C VAL A 156 -6.19 6.69 9.93
N GLU A 157 -5.50 6.74 11.08
CA GLU A 157 -4.63 7.85 11.45
C GLU A 157 -3.55 8.10 10.38
N LYS A 158 -2.88 7.04 9.88
CA LYS A 158 -1.88 7.17 8.81
C LYS A 158 -2.47 7.58 7.47
N ALA A 159 -3.67 7.12 7.15
CA ALA A 159 -4.38 7.62 5.99
C ALA A 159 -4.77 9.10 6.14
N GLU A 160 -5.19 9.55 7.32
CA GLU A 160 -5.50 10.96 7.60
C GLU A 160 -4.25 11.86 7.51
N GLU A 161 -3.11 11.42 8.03
CA GLU A 161 -1.83 12.10 7.89
C GLU A 161 -1.45 12.28 6.42
N ALA A 162 -1.58 11.22 5.60
CA ALA A 162 -1.35 11.27 4.17
C ALA A 162 -2.32 12.23 3.45
N LYS A 163 -3.62 12.15 3.76
CA LYS A 163 -4.65 13.06 3.21
C LYS A 163 -4.38 14.52 3.57
N ALA A 164 -3.89 14.80 4.79
CA ALA A 164 -3.54 16.15 5.23
C ALA A 164 -2.36 16.75 4.45
N LEU A 165 -1.50 15.91 3.85
CA LEU A 165 -0.44 16.33 2.94
C LEU A 165 -0.91 16.52 1.49
N GLY A 166 -2.19 16.27 1.21
CA GLY A 166 -2.76 16.34 -0.14
C GLY A 166 -2.48 15.10 -0.98
N ILE A 167 -2.09 13.97 -0.38
CA ILE A 167 -1.91 12.71 -1.09
C ILE A 167 -3.29 12.07 -1.33
N GLU A 168 -3.61 11.74 -2.57
CA GLU A 168 -4.80 10.95 -2.89
C GLU A 168 -4.59 9.47 -2.52
N ILE A 169 -5.55 8.89 -1.81
CA ILE A 169 -5.52 7.49 -1.38
C ILE A 169 -6.69 6.78 -2.03
N TYR A 170 -6.36 5.89 -2.95
CA TYR A 170 -7.28 4.93 -3.52
C TYR A 170 -7.20 3.65 -2.72
N THR A 171 -8.34 3.10 -2.30
CA THR A 171 -8.39 1.82 -1.60
C THR A 171 -9.23 0.82 -2.38
N ILE A 172 -8.77 -0.43 -2.42
CA ILE A 172 -9.44 -1.54 -3.10
C ILE A 172 -9.67 -2.64 -2.07
N GLY A 173 -10.92 -2.87 -1.69
CA GLY A 173 -11.33 -4.00 -0.88
C GLY A 173 -11.54 -5.23 -1.73
N TYR A 174 -10.66 -6.22 -1.64
CA TYR A 174 -10.73 -7.45 -2.43
C TYR A 174 -11.33 -8.61 -1.64
N GLY A 175 -12.60 -8.93 -1.89
CA GLY A 175 -13.31 -10.00 -1.19
C GLY A 175 -13.68 -9.64 0.25
N VAL A 176 -13.76 -8.35 0.57
CA VAL A 176 -14.10 -7.85 1.91
C VAL A 176 -15.58 -8.04 2.28
N GLU A 177 -16.41 -8.44 1.31
CA GLU A 177 -17.84 -8.75 1.49
C GLU A 177 -18.08 -10.06 2.25
N ASP A 178 -17.12 -10.99 2.18
CA ASP A 178 -17.23 -12.35 2.71
C ASP A 178 -16.43 -12.50 4.01
N ALA A 179 -17.08 -12.25 5.17
CA ALA A 179 -16.98 -13.02 6.43
C ALA A 179 -17.17 -12.14 7.67
N ASP A 180 -17.82 -12.72 8.68
CA ASP A 180 -17.82 -12.26 10.08
C ASP A 180 -16.40 -12.11 10.69
N GLN A 181 -15.36 -12.58 9.97
CA GLN A 181 -13.96 -12.57 10.40
C GLN A 181 -13.15 -11.39 9.85
N ASN A 182 -13.69 -10.63 8.88
CA ASN A 182 -13.03 -9.45 8.29
C ASN A 182 -13.45 -8.18 9.02
N ARG A 183 -13.10 -8.08 10.30
CA ARG A 183 -13.48 -6.97 11.18
C ARG A 183 -12.29 -6.51 12.00
N CYS A 184 -12.35 -5.28 12.48
CA CYS A 184 -11.41 -4.66 13.41
C CYS A 184 -11.57 -5.27 14.82
N ILE A 185 -11.34 -6.58 14.93
CA ILE A 185 -11.52 -7.34 16.18
C ILE A 185 -10.43 -7.07 17.22
N CYS A 186 -9.34 -6.44 16.78
CA CYS A 186 -8.24 -6.08 17.66
C CYS A 186 -8.37 -4.66 18.20
N ASP A 187 -9.27 -3.86 17.65
CA ASP A 187 -9.52 -2.49 18.07
C ASP A 187 -10.53 -2.41 19.21
N SER A 188 -10.41 -1.34 19.96
CA SER A 188 -11.33 -0.84 20.96
C SER A 188 -11.91 0.51 20.51
N GLY A 189 -13.05 0.90 21.07
CA GLY A 189 -13.60 2.23 20.80
C GLY A 189 -14.34 2.35 19.46
N VAL A 190 -14.01 3.35 18.65
CA VAL A 190 -14.82 3.69 17.46
C VAL A 190 -14.69 2.67 16.34
N TRP A 191 -13.55 1.97 16.27
CA TRP A 191 -13.29 0.93 15.28
C TRP A 191 -13.58 -0.47 15.80
N GLU A 192 -13.92 -0.66 17.08
CA GLU A 192 -14.21 -1.97 17.66
C GLU A 192 -15.25 -2.74 16.83
N ASP A 193 -14.86 -3.93 16.37
CA ASP A 193 -15.66 -4.81 15.51
C ASP A 193 -16.16 -4.14 14.23
N SER A 194 -15.56 -3.05 13.74
CA SER A 194 -16.00 -2.43 12.49
C SER A 194 -15.66 -3.32 11.27
N PRO A 195 -16.53 -3.40 10.24
CA PRO A 195 -16.23 -4.14 9.02
C PRO A 195 -14.99 -3.62 8.30
N ALA A 196 -14.20 -4.51 7.69
CA ALA A 196 -13.07 -4.15 6.85
C ALA A 196 -13.43 -3.18 5.72
N ARG A 197 -14.64 -3.32 5.15
CA ARG A 197 -15.19 -2.38 4.17
C ARG A 197 -15.19 -0.94 4.69
N ASP A 198 -15.68 -0.73 5.91
CA ASP A 198 -15.84 0.60 6.48
C ASP A 198 -14.48 1.21 6.81
N LEU A 199 -13.53 0.38 7.29
CA LEU A 199 -12.13 0.78 7.45
C LEU A 199 -11.52 1.26 6.14
N LEU A 200 -11.58 0.44 5.09
CA LEU A 200 -10.95 0.76 3.81
C LEU A 200 -11.60 1.98 3.13
N LYS A 201 -12.90 2.18 3.31
CA LYS A 201 -13.59 3.40 2.88
C LYS A 201 -13.08 4.64 3.60
N GLU A 202 -12.90 4.57 4.90
CA GLU A 202 -12.39 5.71 5.67
C GLU A 202 -10.93 6.05 5.35
N MET A 203 -10.12 5.02 5.05
CA MET A 203 -8.75 5.21 4.59
C MET A 203 -8.69 5.91 3.22
N ALA A 204 -9.70 5.74 2.36
CA ALA A 204 -9.74 6.42 1.07
C ALA A 204 -9.85 7.94 1.21
N THR A 205 -9.49 8.68 0.15
CA THR A 205 -9.65 10.15 0.12
C THR A 205 -11.11 10.57 0.26
N ASP A 206 -12.01 9.92 -0.48
CA ASP A 206 -13.45 10.09 -0.42
C ASP A 206 -14.15 8.84 -1.01
N ASP A 207 -15.49 8.85 -1.07
CA ASP A 207 -16.29 7.74 -1.60
C ASP A 207 -15.94 7.38 -3.06
N ASP A 208 -15.45 8.33 -3.88
CA ASP A 208 -15.06 8.07 -5.27
C ASP A 208 -13.70 7.36 -5.37
N HIS A 209 -12.94 7.27 -4.27
CA HIS A 209 -11.60 6.64 -4.22
C HIS A 209 -11.63 5.25 -3.59
N TYR A 210 -12.79 4.79 -3.14
CA TYR A 210 -13.00 3.44 -2.65
C TYR A 210 -13.57 2.54 -3.74
N PHE A 211 -12.92 1.39 -3.94
CA PHE A 211 -13.38 0.35 -4.84
C PHE A 211 -13.52 -0.97 -4.09
N GLU A 212 -14.45 -1.80 -4.55
CA GLU A 212 -14.68 -3.12 -3.98
C GLU A 212 -14.76 -4.14 -5.11
N GLU A 213 -14.02 -5.24 -4.97
CA GLU A 213 -13.95 -6.30 -5.96
C GLU A 213 -14.21 -7.66 -5.28
N PRO A 214 -15.12 -8.51 -5.79
CA PRO A 214 -15.37 -9.81 -5.21
C PRO A 214 -14.13 -10.72 -5.25
N LYS A 215 -14.05 -11.65 -4.30
CA LYS A 215 -12.93 -12.59 -4.24
C LYS A 215 -12.92 -13.50 -5.48
N GLY A 216 -11.80 -13.48 -6.19
CA GLY A 216 -11.58 -14.29 -7.39
C GLY A 216 -11.71 -13.50 -8.69
N GLU A 217 -12.29 -12.29 -8.64
CA GLU A 217 -12.43 -11.42 -9.80
C GLU A 217 -11.08 -10.83 -10.24
N ASP A 218 -11.01 -10.48 -11.52
CA ASP A 218 -9.85 -9.82 -12.10
C ASP A 218 -9.74 -8.39 -11.58
N LEU A 219 -8.62 -8.06 -10.92
CA LEU A 219 -8.34 -6.73 -10.39
C LEU A 219 -7.85 -5.75 -11.47
N THR A 220 -7.60 -6.23 -12.69
CA THR A 220 -7.06 -5.40 -13.77
C THR A 220 -7.94 -4.18 -14.09
N PRO A 221 -9.28 -4.32 -14.26
CA PRO A 221 -10.13 -3.18 -14.62
C PRO A 221 -10.11 -2.05 -13.59
N VAL A 222 -10.19 -2.37 -12.29
CA VAL A 222 -10.18 -1.35 -11.22
C VAL A 222 -8.83 -0.63 -11.14
N PHE A 223 -7.71 -1.34 -11.29
CA PHE A 223 -6.39 -0.69 -11.31
C PHE A 223 -6.23 0.21 -12.54
N GLU A 224 -6.69 -0.22 -13.72
CA GLU A 224 -6.66 0.59 -14.93
C GLU A 224 -7.55 1.84 -14.80
N GLU A 225 -8.73 1.71 -14.19
CA GLU A 225 -9.62 2.84 -13.94
C GLU A 225 -8.96 3.89 -13.04
N ILE A 226 -8.37 3.47 -11.92
CA ILE A 226 -7.64 4.37 -11.02
C ILE A 226 -6.48 5.05 -11.76
N ALA A 227 -5.73 4.30 -12.58
CA ALA A 227 -4.66 4.86 -13.40
C ALA A 227 -5.17 5.96 -14.34
N TRP A 228 -6.30 5.70 -15.03
CA TRP A 228 -6.88 6.68 -15.95
C TRP A 228 -7.33 7.95 -15.22
N ARG A 229 -7.89 7.83 -14.01
CA ARG A 229 -8.25 8.98 -13.18
C ARG A 229 -7.01 9.82 -12.85
N LEU A 230 -5.92 9.17 -12.42
CA LEU A 230 -4.65 9.82 -12.09
C LEU A 230 -3.96 10.47 -13.29
N VAL A 231 -4.05 9.88 -14.49
CA VAL A 231 -3.39 10.42 -15.70
C VAL A 231 -4.17 11.57 -16.33
N THR A 232 -5.49 11.61 -16.17
CA THR A 232 -6.35 12.55 -16.90
C THR A 232 -6.96 13.66 -16.05
N ASP A 233 -6.89 13.56 -14.72
CA ASP A 233 -7.72 14.32 -13.77
C ASP A 233 -9.24 14.20 -14.09
N LEU A 234 -9.66 13.22 -14.90
CA LEU A 234 -11.06 12.99 -15.25
C LEU A 234 -11.62 11.85 -14.40
N ARG A 235 -12.65 12.16 -13.60
CA ARG A 235 -13.49 11.14 -12.96
C ARG A 235 -14.50 10.62 -13.98
N LEU A 236 -14.47 9.31 -14.26
CA LEU A 236 -15.57 8.66 -14.98
C LEU A 236 -16.76 8.61 -14.01
N VAL A 237 -17.77 9.44 -14.29
CA VAL A 237 -19.04 9.41 -13.56
C VAL A 237 -19.89 8.32 -14.19
N GLU A 238 -20.13 7.23 -13.47
CA GLU A 238 -21.15 6.22 -13.83
C GLU A 238 -22.57 6.69 -13.47
#